data_AF-A0A5S9M7I9-F1
#
_entry.id   AF-A0A5S9M7I9-F1
#
_cell.length_a   1.000
_cell.length_b   1.000
_cell.length_c   1.000
_cell.angle_alpha   90.00
_cell.angle_beta   90.00
_cell.angle_gamma   90.00
#
_symmetry.space_group_name_H-M   'P 1'
#
loop_
_entity.id
_entity.type
_entity.pdbx_description
1 polymer ?
#
loop_
_entity_poly.entity_id
_entity_poly.type
_entity_poly.pdbx_seq_one_letter_code
_entity_poly.pdbx_strand_id
1 'polypeptide(L)'
;MIGIRGMPRVEKKKQNQLWLQVFVQAKRWLFVSSTLLKQTIRSQLIADEYSPDNVFIIDGIVSTRRGSEKHLQLLREIMRLPATKVVEHPDIFIQNSEYTMDDFDYIIELRNSADEEITYEHAEEPQVFDHSGFSGFDFLIW
;
A
#
# COMPACT_ATOMS: atom_id res chain seq x y z
N MET A 1 -2.73 -8.13 10.29
CA MET A 1 -2.68 -7.06 9.25
C MET A 1 -3.86 -7.20 8.28
N ILE A 2 -4.14 -6.18 7.46
CA ILE A 2 -5.10 -6.29 6.34
C ILE A 2 -4.33 -6.17 5.02
N GLY A 3 -4.48 -7.14 4.11
CA GLY A 3 -3.84 -7.12 2.80
C GLY A 3 -4.82 -6.72 1.70
N ILE A 4 -4.35 -5.98 0.71
CA ILE A 4 -5.14 -5.63 -0.49
C ILE A 4 -4.44 -6.14 -1.73
N ARG A 5 -5.13 -7.03 -2.44
CA ARG A 5 -4.71 -7.59 -3.73
C ARG A 5 -5.61 -7.05 -4.83
N GLY A 6 -5.04 -6.86 -6.01
CA GLY A 6 -5.73 -6.39 -7.20
C GLY A 6 -4.85 -6.60 -8.42
N MET A 7 -5.46 -6.55 -9.61
CA MET A 7 -4.73 -6.56 -10.88
C MET A 7 -4.20 -5.15 -11.20
N PRO A 8 -3.00 -5.02 -11.81
CA PRO A 8 -2.32 -3.74 -12.11
C PRO A 8 -3.15 -2.67 -12.86
N ARG A 9 -4.24 -3.06 -13.51
CA ARG A 9 -5.14 -2.17 -14.29
C ARG A 9 -6.49 -1.90 -13.61
N VAL A 10 -6.86 -2.70 -12.60
CA VAL A 10 -8.14 -2.65 -11.87
C VAL A 10 -8.01 -1.89 -10.55
N GLU A 11 -6.77 -1.81 -10.06
CA GLU A 11 -6.38 -1.16 -8.81
C GLU A 11 -6.93 0.27 -8.69
N LYS A 12 -6.65 1.18 -9.61
CA LYS A 12 -6.84 2.62 -9.33
C LYS A 12 -8.27 3.10 -9.05
N LYS A 13 -9.30 2.50 -9.66
CA LYS A 13 -10.69 3.00 -9.52
C LYS A 13 -11.44 2.30 -8.39
N LYS A 14 -11.28 0.97 -8.26
CA LYS A 14 -11.96 0.17 -7.25
C LYS A 14 -11.27 0.21 -5.90
N GLN A 15 -9.94 0.31 -5.87
CA GLN A 15 -9.18 0.43 -4.61
C GLN A 15 -9.53 1.76 -3.93
N ASN A 16 -9.63 2.89 -4.66
CA ASN A 16 -10.14 4.15 -4.11
C ASN A 16 -11.52 4.04 -3.47
N GLN A 17 -12.43 3.25 -4.03
CA GLN A 17 -13.77 3.05 -3.47
C GLN A 17 -13.78 2.07 -2.28
N LEU A 18 -12.90 1.06 -2.29
CA LEU A 18 -12.70 0.15 -1.16
C LEU A 18 -12.05 0.90 0.01
N TRP A 19 -11.02 1.68 -0.27
CA TRP A 19 -10.42 2.66 0.63
C TRP A 19 -11.54 3.47 1.27
N LEU A 20 -12.34 4.21 0.48
CA LEU A 20 -13.45 5.00 1.02
C LEU A 20 -14.47 4.22 1.87
N GLN A 21 -14.64 2.90 1.71
CA GLN A 21 -15.58 2.09 2.49
C GLN A 21 -14.96 1.47 3.76
N VAL A 22 -13.73 0.98 3.67
CA VAL A 22 -12.95 0.47 4.83
C VAL A 22 -12.59 1.63 5.76
N PHE A 23 -12.50 2.86 5.24
CA PHE A 23 -11.88 3.99 5.91
C PHE A 23 -12.76 4.77 6.89
N VAL A 24 -14.08 4.55 6.87
CA VAL A 24 -15.05 5.43 7.57
C VAL A 24 -15.01 5.32 9.10
N GLN A 25 -14.30 4.35 9.69
CA GLN A 25 -14.16 4.22 11.15
C GLN A 25 -12.81 4.64 11.74
N ALA A 26 -11.80 4.98 10.93
CA ALA A 26 -10.46 5.29 11.45
C ALA A 26 -10.21 6.80 11.65
N LYS A 27 -9.58 7.17 12.78
CA LYS A 27 -9.10 8.53 13.01
C LYS A 27 -7.69 8.66 12.40
N ARG A 28 -7.62 9.24 11.20
CA ARG A 28 -6.43 9.60 10.41
C ARG A 28 -5.69 8.45 9.71
N TRP A 29 -5.35 8.74 8.46
CA TRP A 29 -4.72 7.87 7.48
C TRP A 29 -3.28 8.31 7.25
N LEU A 30 -2.33 7.37 7.38
CA LEU A 30 -0.91 7.65 7.22
C LEU A 30 -0.29 6.74 6.15
N PHE A 31 0.01 7.33 5.00
CA PHE A 31 0.75 6.66 3.94
C PHE A 31 2.22 6.58 4.33
N VAL A 32 2.69 5.40 4.68
CA VAL A 32 4.10 5.10 4.98
C VAL A 32 4.86 4.92 3.67
N SER A 33 4.26 4.16 2.76
CA SER A 33 4.68 3.99 1.38
C SER A 33 3.46 3.86 0.47
N SER A 34 3.51 4.42 -0.74
CA SER A 34 2.42 4.28 -1.72
C SER A 34 2.87 4.63 -3.14
N THR A 35 2.51 3.81 -4.11
CA THR A 35 2.55 4.17 -5.54
C THR A 35 1.38 5.05 -5.99
N LEU A 36 0.26 5.07 -5.25
CA LEU A 36 -0.97 5.79 -5.62
C LEU A 36 -0.84 7.32 -5.47
N LEU A 37 -0.14 7.79 -4.43
CA LEU A 37 0.05 9.22 -4.14
C LEU A 37 1.51 9.62 -4.39
N LYS A 38 1.80 10.19 -5.56
CA LYS A 38 3.08 10.83 -5.95
C LYS A 38 4.36 10.03 -5.65
N GLN A 39 4.29 8.70 -5.51
CA GLN A 39 5.38 7.87 -4.96
C GLN A 39 5.86 8.39 -3.59
N THR A 40 5.04 8.15 -2.56
CA THR A 40 5.39 8.53 -1.19
C THR A 40 6.27 7.45 -0.56
N ILE A 41 7.43 7.84 -0.02
CA ILE A 41 8.27 6.99 0.84
C ILE A 41 8.66 7.82 2.06
N ARG A 42 8.09 7.49 3.22
CA ARG A 42 8.41 8.17 4.47
C ARG A 42 9.57 7.48 5.17
N SER A 43 10.49 8.26 5.73
CA SER A 43 11.63 7.77 6.51
C SER A 43 11.50 8.05 8.01
N GLN A 44 10.48 8.80 8.41
CA GLN A 44 10.13 9.07 9.80
C GLN A 44 8.67 9.53 9.92
N LEU A 45 8.09 9.31 11.11
CA LEU A 45 6.83 9.91 11.56
C LEU A 45 7.13 10.94 12.66
N ILE A 46 6.26 11.94 12.81
CA ILE A 46 6.31 12.82 13.98
C ILE A 46 5.62 12.14 15.17
N ALA A 47 5.89 12.57 16.40
CA ALA A 47 5.44 11.88 17.63
C ALA A 47 3.92 11.58 17.64
N ASP A 48 3.10 12.55 17.27
CA ASP A 48 1.62 12.43 17.25
C ASP A 48 1.09 11.43 16.20
N GLU A 49 1.93 11.00 15.27
CA GLU A 49 1.56 10.04 14.24
C GLU A 49 1.74 8.57 14.67
N TYR A 50 2.43 8.29 15.79
CA TYR A 50 2.60 6.93 16.32
C TYR A 50 1.36 6.41 17.09
N SER A 51 0.18 6.98 16.85
CA SER A 51 -1.05 6.59 17.53
C SER A 51 -1.57 5.22 17.07
N PRO A 52 -2.03 4.35 17.99
CA PRO A 52 -2.70 3.09 17.62
C PRO A 52 -4.05 3.30 16.91
N ASP A 53 -4.65 4.48 17.05
CA ASP A 53 -5.91 4.85 16.40
C ASP A 53 -5.74 5.17 14.91
N ASN A 54 -4.50 5.38 14.46
CA ASN A 54 -4.18 5.66 13.07
C ASN A 54 -4.17 4.37 12.25
N VAL A 55 -4.46 4.50 10.96
CA VAL A 55 -4.23 3.43 9.98
C VAL A 55 -3.01 3.73 9.15
N PHE A 56 -2.10 2.77 9.09
CA PHE A 56 -0.87 2.86 8.32
C PHE A 56 -1.01 2.10 7.00
N ILE A 57 -0.84 2.82 5.88
CA ILE A 57 -0.85 2.23 4.54
C ILE A 57 0.60 1.99 4.09
N ILE A 58 0.88 0.77 3.68
CA ILE A 58 2.19 0.29 3.25
C ILE A 58 2.03 -0.35 1.88
N ASP A 59 2.87 0.01 0.92
CA ASP A 59 2.91 -0.62 -0.39
C ASP A 59 4.10 -1.59 -0.46
N GLY A 60 3.79 -2.89 -0.62
CA GLY A 60 4.76 -3.96 -0.67
C GLY A 60 5.78 -3.82 -1.80
N ILE A 61 5.43 -3.20 -2.93
CA ILE A 61 6.38 -2.97 -4.04
C ILE A 61 7.41 -1.90 -3.67
N VAL A 62 6.92 -0.79 -3.10
CA VAL A 62 7.74 0.39 -2.82
C VAL A 62 8.64 0.15 -1.62
N SER A 63 8.09 -0.44 -0.56
CA SER A 63 8.81 -0.68 0.69
C SER A 63 9.97 -1.66 0.55
N THR A 64 9.86 -2.63 -0.36
CA THR A 64 10.83 -3.72 -0.51
C THR A 64 11.87 -3.44 -1.60
N ARG A 65 11.49 -2.78 -2.70
CA ARG A 65 12.41 -2.51 -3.83
C ARG A 65 13.13 -1.16 -3.76
N ARG A 66 12.57 -0.15 -3.06
CA ARG A 66 13.06 1.24 -3.09
C ARG A 66 13.21 1.89 -1.72
N GLY A 67 12.94 1.17 -0.63
CA GLY A 67 13.08 1.69 0.72
C GLY A 67 14.54 1.97 1.09
N SER A 68 14.85 3.19 1.54
CA SER A 68 16.12 3.46 2.23
C SER A 68 16.19 2.72 3.57
N GLU A 69 17.38 2.53 4.15
CA GLU A 69 17.52 1.92 5.49
C GLU A 69 16.65 2.62 6.54
N LYS A 70 16.50 3.95 6.45
CA LYS A 70 15.61 4.73 7.33
C LYS A 70 14.13 4.38 7.13
N HIS A 71 13.72 4.08 5.90
CA HIS A 71 12.36 3.62 5.63
C HIS A 71 12.13 2.23 6.22
N LEU A 72 13.10 1.32 6.07
CA LEU A 72 13.02 -0.02 6.68
C LEU A 72 12.98 0.06 8.20
N GLN A 73 13.76 0.96 8.80
CA GLN A 73 13.69 1.23 10.23
C GLN A 73 12.29 1.72 10.63
N LEU A 74 11.73 2.71 9.91
CA LEU A 74 10.37 3.18 10.17
C LEU A 74 9.34 2.06 10.04
N LEU A 75 9.46 1.21 9.03
CA LEU A 75 8.57 0.07 8.83
C LEU A 75 8.62 -0.86 10.05
N ARG A 76 9.81 -1.22 10.54
CA ARG A 76 9.98 -2.04 11.76
C ARG A 76 9.31 -1.39 12.98
N GLU A 77 9.42 -0.07 13.12
CA GLU A 77 8.77 0.68 14.21
C GLU A 77 7.24 0.61 14.11
N ILE A 78 6.68 0.89 12.92
CA ILE A 78 5.23 0.85 12.68
C ILE A 78 4.68 -0.56 12.88
N MET A 79 5.40 -1.58 12.42
CA MET A 79 4.96 -2.96 12.56
C MET A 79 4.78 -3.38 14.04
N ARG A 80 5.60 -2.83 14.95
CA ARG A 80 5.50 -3.06 16.40
C ARG A 80 4.36 -2.33 17.09
N LEU A 81 3.76 -1.31 16.47
CA LEU A 81 2.64 -0.58 17.05
C LEU A 81 1.38 -1.45 17.05
N PRO A 82 0.54 -1.44 18.10
CA PRO A 82 -0.76 -2.12 18.09
C PRO A 82 -1.81 -1.32 17.31
N ALA A 83 -1.46 -0.91 16.09
CA ALA A 83 -2.28 -0.15 15.16
C ALA A 83 -2.74 -1.02 13.99
N THR A 84 -3.73 -0.53 13.24
CA THR A 84 -4.15 -1.17 11.98
C THR A 84 -3.12 -0.88 10.89
N LYS A 85 -2.64 -1.92 10.23
CA LYS A 85 -1.78 -1.82 9.04
C LYS A 85 -2.53 -2.38 7.85
N VAL A 86 -2.58 -1.60 6.78
CA VAL A 86 -3.05 -2.05 5.48
C VAL A 86 -1.88 -2.14 4.52
N VAL A 87 -1.67 -3.34 3.96
CA VAL A 87 -0.57 -3.61 3.04
C VAL A 87 -1.13 -3.84 1.64
N GLU A 88 -0.76 -2.97 0.70
CA GLU A 88 -0.96 -3.20 -0.72
C GLU A 88 0.09 -4.17 -1.25
N HIS A 89 -0.29 -5.01 -2.21
CA HIS A 89 0.59 -6.03 -2.78
C HIS A 89 1.19 -6.96 -1.69
N PRO A 90 0.36 -7.60 -0.84
CA PRO A 90 0.82 -8.43 0.26
C PRO A 90 1.71 -9.58 -0.21
N ASP A 91 1.46 -10.13 -1.40
CA ASP A 91 2.30 -11.17 -2.02
C ASP A 91 3.76 -10.73 -2.17
N ILE A 92 4.00 -9.49 -2.60
CA ILE A 92 5.34 -8.93 -2.79
C ILE A 92 5.96 -8.55 -1.44
N PHE A 93 5.13 -8.07 -0.50
CA PHE A 93 5.56 -7.73 0.85
C PHE A 93 6.13 -8.95 1.59
N ILE A 94 5.44 -10.09 1.58
CA ILE A 94 5.88 -11.30 2.30
C ILE A 94 7.12 -11.95 1.67
N GLN A 95 7.31 -11.83 0.35
CA GLN A 95 8.50 -12.37 -0.33
C GLN A 95 9.80 -11.68 0.11
N ASN A 96 9.71 -10.44 0.58
CA ASN A 96 10.86 -9.59 0.85
C ASN A 96 10.88 -9.07 2.30
N SER A 97 10.12 -9.71 3.19
CA SER A 97 10.08 -9.38 4.61
C SER A 97 10.08 -10.64 5.46
N GLU A 98 10.13 -10.47 6.77
CA GLU A 98 10.01 -11.55 7.76
C GLU A 98 8.57 -12.01 7.98
N TYR A 99 7.59 -11.32 7.37
CA TYR A 99 6.18 -11.63 7.50
C TYR A 99 5.71 -12.65 6.48
N THR A 100 4.67 -13.37 6.85
CA THR A 100 4.04 -14.41 6.06
C THR A 100 2.59 -14.03 5.76
N MET A 101 1.95 -14.79 4.87
CA MET A 101 0.53 -14.56 4.57
C MET A 101 -0.37 -14.82 5.78
N ASP A 102 0.08 -15.65 6.74
CA ASP A 102 -0.66 -15.97 7.96
C ASP A 102 -0.69 -14.81 8.97
N ASP A 103 0.17 -13.80 8.81
CA ASP A 103 0.17 -12.59 9.63
C ASP A 103 -0.93 -11.58 9.22
N PHE A 104 -1.68 -11.89 8.17
CA PHE A 104 -2.83 -11.13 7.71
C PHE A 104 -4.13 -11.71 8.26
N ASP A 105 -4.87 -10.88 9.01
CA ASP A 105 -6.20 -11.23 9.53
C ASP A 105 -7.22 -11.31 8.40
N TYR A 106 -7.06 -10.45 7.38
CA TYR A 106 -7.92 -10.36 6.23
C TYR A 106 -7.13 -10.04 4.97
N ILE A 107 -7.53 -10.67 3.86
CA ILE A 107 -7.07 -10.32 2.52
C ILE A 107 -8.29 -9.92 1.70
N ILE A 108 -8.25 -8.69 1.18
CA ILE A 108 -9.30 -8.16 0.33
C ILE A 108 -8.80 -8.22 -1.11
N GLU A 109 -9.57 -8.91 -1.96
CA GLU A 109 -9.22 -9.11 -3.36
C GLU A 109 -10.14 -8.28 -4.27
N LEU A 110 -9.53 -7.42 -5.07
CA LEU A 110 -10.22 -6.56 -6.03
C LEU A 110 -10.20 -7.20 -7.41
N ARG A 111 -11.32 -7.82 -7.76
CA ARG A 111 -11.52 -8.52 -9.03
C ARG A 111 -12.53 -7.80 -9.94
N ASN A 112 -12.43 -8.04 -11.24
CA ASN A 112 -13.41 -7.65 -12.25
C ASN A 112 -14.57 -8.63 -12.35
N SER A 113 -14.27 -9.91 -12.20
CA SER A 113 -15.22 -11.01 -12.17
C SER A 113 -14.82 -12.00 -11.07
N ALA A 114 -15.76 -12.79 -10.57
CA ALA A 114 -15.51 -13.68 -9.44
C ALA A 114 -14.41 -14.72 -9.74
N ASP A 115 -14.25 -15.08 -11.01
CA ASP A 115 -13.31 -16.03 -11.56
C ASP A 115 -11.95 -15.43 -11.96
N GLU A 116 -11.77 -14.10 -11.86
CA GLU A 116 -10.48 -13.48 -12.18
C GLU A 116 -9.41 -13.95 -11.18
N GLU A 117 -8.40 -14.64 -11.68
CA GLU A 117 -7.20 -14.98 -10.90
C GLU A 117 -6.27 -13.77 -10.82
N ILE A 118 -5.91 -13.39 -9.59
CA ILE A 118 -4.94 -12.32 -9.36
C ILE A 118 -3.55 -12.92 -9.46
N THR A 119 -2.86 -12.67 -10.58
CA THR A 119 -1.48 -13.10 -10.82
C THR A 119 -0.57 -11.89 -10.98
N TYR A 120 0.64 -11.99 -10.41
CA TYR A 120 1.64 -10.93 -10.44
C TYR A 120 2.82 -11.24 -11.39
N GLU A 121 2.72 -12.29 -12.20
CA GLU A 121 3.80 -12.80 -13.09
C GLU A 121 4.31 -11.74 -14.09
N HIS A 122 3.50 -10.73 -14.43
CA HIS A 122 3.91 -9.63 -15.33
C HIS A 122 4.42 -8.37 -14.61
N ALA A 123 4.47 -8.34 -13.27
CA ALA A 123 5.14 -7.27 -12.53
C ALA A 123 6.67 -7.40 -12.53
N GLU A 124 7.19 -8.45 -13.19
CA GLU A 124 8.60 -8.74 -13.39
C GLU A 124 9.20 -8.12 -14.66
N GLU A 125 8.40 -7.55 -15.57
CA GLU A 125 9.00 -6.78 -16.65
C GLU A 125 9.54 -5.44 -16.12
N PRO A 126 10.83 -5.11 -16.35
CA PRO A 126 11.35 -3.76 -16.15
C PRO A 126 10.80 -2.82 -17.24
N GLN A 127 9.48 -2.70 -17.32
CA GLN A 127 8.81 -1.68 -18.12
C GLN A 127 8.89 -0.38 -17.31
N VAL A 128 9.99 0.34 -17.50
CA VAL A 128 9.95 1.76 -17.85
C VAL A 128 8.83 2.53 -17.13
N PHE A 129 8.91 2.67 -15.80
CA PHE A 129 8.40 3.87 -15.15
C PHE A 129 9.48 4.94 -15.27
N ASP A 130 9.87 5.24 -16.52
CA ASP A 130 10.78 6.31 -16.87
C ASP A 130 10.00 7.47 -17.49
N HIS A 131 10.51 8.66 -17.18
CA HIS A 131 10.04 9.99 -17.52
C HIS A 131 9.33 10.14 -18.88
N SER A 132 8.01 10.30 -18.90
CA SER A 132 7.30 11.23 -19.82
C SER A 132 5.79 11.14 -19.62
N GLY A 133 5.13 12.28 -19.35
CA GLY A 133 3.69 12.40 -19.55
C GLY A 133 2.81 12.68 -18.32
N PHE A 134 3.37 12.94 -17.14
CA PHE A 134 2.58 13.43 -16.00
C PHE A 134 2.44 14.97 -16.02
N SER A 135 2.06 15.52 -17.17
CA SER A 135 1.67 16.94 -17.29
C SER A 135 0.17 17.04 -17.52
N GLY A 136 -0.54 17.52 -16.51
CA GLY A 136 -1.87 18.07 -16.66
C GLY A 136 -2.99 17.15 -16.20
N PHE A 137 -3.22 17.08 -14.90
CA PHE A 137 -4.58 16.96 -14.39
C PHE A 137 -4.71 17.79 -13.12
N ASP A 138 -5.23 19.01 -13.29
CA ASP A 138 -5.81 19.81 -12.22
C ASP A 138 -6.94 19.00 -11.57
N PHE A 139 -6.79 18.72 -10.28
CA PHE A 139 -7.87 18.18 -9.47
C PHE A 139 -8.83 19.31 -9.15
N LEU A 140 -9.86 19.47 -9.98
CA LEU A 140 -11.05 20.21 -9.58
C LEU A 140 -11.82 19.36 -8.55
N ILE A 141 -11.86 19.91 -7.35
CA ILE A 141 -12.63 19.47 -6.20
C ILE A 141 -14.09 19.84 -6.45
N TRP A 142 -14.98 18.83 -6.45
CA TRP A 142 -16.37 18.94 -6.00
C TRP A 142 -16.77 17.61 -5.38
#